data_AF-A0A4V4L2F6-F1
#
_entry.id   AF-A0A4V4L2F6-F1
#
_cell.length_a   1.000
_cell.length_b   1.000
_cell.length_c   1.000
_cell.angle_alpha   90.00
_cell.angle_beta   90.00
_cell.angle_gamma   90.00
#
_symmetry.space_group_name_H-M   'P 1'
#
loop_
_entity.id
_entity.type
_entity.pdbx_description
1 polymer ?
#
loop_
_entity_poly.entity_id
_entity_poly.type
_entity_poly.pdbx_seq_one_letter_code
_entity_poly.pdbx_strand_id
1 'polypeptide(L)'
;MEIPPVNRCKLAHSMLSQILYSSVLAGYPRKTPRMFGQDFVASRRFGTRTTRLPYSLTFYTANMVLHNPNNWHWVNKDVSGWTKEYLEKDLVGIKAEKDGASAEISKLLSQEGDVEVAQRKGKVITIFDLKLQLEYTGKTKEDEAVSGTITIPEVAHDTEEDEYVFEIEMYSESSSRTAVKDVVRSQITSQLRARFQQLGHALMDAHAKDIQHAAGHKPAFTPAKVYSSSSVNKSSEESKSSTTTTTNGKGPAVNVTSLSDQQEFRCDAPMLFQILTDPQRIAAFTRAPPKTFEGARPGGKFEIFGGNVSGEYVELSEPTKIVQKWRLAQWPQGHYSTLNIAFEQNNVDSVTIMRVDWTGVPVGEEEATKRNWENYYVRSMKQTFGIGSIL
;
A
#
# COMPACT_ATOMS: atom_id res chain seq x y z
N MET A 1 -22.27 -54.64 -35.48
CA MET A 1 -22.51 -54.59 -36.94
C MET A 1 -23.36 -53.35 -37.22
N GLU A 2 -23.03 -52.44 -38.13
CA GLU A 2 -21.74 -52.18 -38.82
C GLU A 2 -21.77 -50.79 -39.50
N ILE A 3 -20.65 -50.27 -40.01
CA ILE A 3 -20.48 -48.88 -40.52
C ILE A 3 -19.38 -48.81 -41.59
N PRO A 4 -19.25 -47.74 -42.42
CA PRO A 4 -20.26 -47.06 -43.25
C PRO A 4 -20.21 -47.63 -44.70
N PRO A 5 -19.28 -47.30 -45.64
CA PRO A 5 -18.48 -46.09 -45.94
C PRO A 5 -19.29 -45.15 -46.91
N VAL A 6 -18.82 -44.26 -47.80
CA VAL A 6 -17.51 -43.87 -48.39
C VAL A 6 -17.44 -42.32 -48.59
N ASN A 7 -16.21 -41.79 -48.67
CA ASN A 7 -15.80 -40.38 -48.80
C ASN A 7 -15.95 -39.74 -50.21
N ARG A 8 -15.92 -38.39 -50.26
CA ARG A 8 -14.84 -37.51 -50.85
C ARG A 8 -15.17 -36.01 -50.59
N CYS A 9 -14.26 -35.14 -50.10
CA CYS A 9 -13.07 -34.50 -50.74
C CYS A 9 -13.40 -33.51 -51.88
N LYS A 10 -12.73 -32.35 -52.07
CA LYS A 10 -11.76 -31.54 -51.27
C LYS A 10 -11.42 -30.22 -52.05
N LEU A 11 -10.93 -29.17 -51.37
CA LEU A 11 -10.22 -27.96 -51.94
C LEU A 11 -11.05 -27.05 -52.91
N ALA A 12 -10.59 -25.86 -53.36
CA ALA A 12 -9.82 -24.73 -52.77
C ALA A 12 -9.67 -23.55 -53.78
N HIS A 13 -9.05 -22.44 -53.34
CA HIS A 13 -8.72 -21.19 -54.06
C HIS A 13 -9.92 -20.25 -54.33
N SER A 14 -9.89 -18.93 -54.10
CA SER A 14 -8.84 -17.88 -54.07
C SER A 14 -8.55 -17.22 -55.41
N MET A 15 -8.85 -15.92 -55.51
CA MET A 15 -8.21 -14.97 -56.41
C MET A 15 -8.05 -13.60 -55.74
N LEU A 16 -6.85 -13.04 -55.86
CA LEU A 16 -6.52 -11.63 -55.66
C LEU A 16 -6.51 -10.95 -57.03
N SER A 17 -6.86 -9.66 -57.12
CA SER A 17 -5.99 -8.72 -57.84
C SER A 17 -6.23 -7.25 -57.51
N GLN A 18 -5.17 -6.49 -57.79
CA GLN A 18 -4.89 -5.08 -57.58
C GLN A 18 -5.85 -4.12 -58.32
N ILE A 19 -5.89 -2.86 -57.83
CA ILE A 19 -6.09 -1.68 -58.69
C ILE A 19 -5.00 -0.65 -58.34
N LEU A 20 -4.16 -0.28 -59.32
CA LEU A 20 -3.19 0.82 -59.24
C LEU A 20 -2.89 1.38 -60.64
N TYR A 21 -3.39 2.57 -60.96
CA TYR A 21 -2.96 3.51 -62.01
C TYR A 21 -3.65 4.85 -61.65
N SER A 22 -3.01 6.00 -61.33
CA SER A 22 -1.78 6.70 -61.76
C SER A 22 -2.05 7.79 -62.82
N SER A 23 -1.21 8.84 -62.86
CA SER A 23 -1.15 9.97 -63.84
C SER A 23 -2.22 11.11 -63.74
N VAL A 24 -1.91 12.42 -63.97
CA VAL A 24 -0.62 13.16 -64.05
C VAL A 24 -0.77 14.73 -64.01
N LEU A 25 0.33 15.44 -63.63
CA LEU A 25 0.74 16.87 -63.87
C LEU A 25 -0.14 18.12 -63.57
N ALA A 26 0.38 19.03 -62.71
CA ALA A 26 0.69 20.48 -62.95
C ALA A 26 0.78 21.29 -61.62
N GLY A 27 1.58 22.35 -61.41
CA GLY A 27 2.72 22.89 -62.17
C GLY A 27 3.22 24.31 -61.73
N TYR A 28 4.31 24.40 -60.94
CA TYR A 28 5.16 25.61 -60.73
C TYR A 28 4.51 26.85 -59.96
N PRO A 29 5.22 27.98 -59.65
CA PRO A 29 6.27 28.07 -58.61
C PRO A 29 6.46 29.42 -57.82
N ARG A 30 7.45 29.46 -56.90
CA ARG A 30 8.08 30.66 -56.23
C ARG A 30 7.18 31.39 -55.19
N LYS A 31 7.69 32.10 -54.17
CA LYS A 31 9.00 32.76 -53.94
C LYS A 31 9.48 32.69 -52.48
N THR A 32 10.79 32.56 -52.28
CA THR A 32 11.58 33.33 -51.27
C THR A 32 12.38 34.40 -52.06
N PRO A 33 12.98 35.48 -51.49
CA PRO A 33 14.11 35.38 -50.54
C PRO A 33 14.35 36.58 -49.56
N ARG A 34 15.43 36.51 -48.75
CA ARG A 34 16.26 37.63 -48.21
C ARG A 34 15.64 38.59 -47.15
N MET A 35 16.41 39.25 -46.27
CA MET A 35 17.74 38.99 -45.66
C MET A 35 17.97 39.98 -44.48
N PHE A 36 19.07 39.81 -43.72
CA PHE A 36 19.57 40.68 -42.61
C PHE A 36 18.66 40.74 -41.35
N GLY A 37 19.16 40.70 -40.12
CA GLY A 37 20.50 40.38 -39.62
C GLY A 37 21.31 41.59 -39.13
N GLN A 38 21.47 41.72 -37.81
CA GLN A 38 22.56 42.47 -37.18
C GLN A 38 22.77 42.04 -35.72
N ASP A 39 24.01 41.79 -35.31
CA ASP A 39 24.41 41.53 -33.93
C ASP A 39 24.45 42.82 -33.10
N PHE A 40 24.31 42.71 -31.77
CA PHE A 40 24.85 43.71 -30.85
C PHE A 40 25.34 43.08 -29.54
N VAL A 41 26.57 43.41 -29.13
CA VAL A 41 27.26 42.81 -27.97
C VAL A 41 27.55 43.88 -26.91
N ALA A 42 26.88 43.78 -25.76
CA ALA A 42 27.20 44.45 -24.49
C ALA A 42 26.23 43.98 -23.40
N SER A 43 26.52 43.98 -22.09
CA SER A 43 27.80 43.89 -21.36
C SER A 43 27.48 43.43 -19.92
N ARG A 44 28.49 43.10 -19.10
CA ARG A 44 28.29 42.58 -17.74
C ARG A 44 27.68 43.61 -16.78
N ARG A 45 26.82 43.16 -15.87
CA ARG A 45 26.78 43.63 -14.47
C ARG A 45 26.19 42.56 -13.54
N PHE A 46 26.86 42.29 -12.43
CA PHE A 46 26.30 41.53 -11.30
C PHE A 46 25.26 42.39 -10.58
N GLY A 47 24.20 41.76 -10.08
CA GLY A 47 23.16 42.43 -9.28
C GLY A 47 22.41 41.42 -8.43
N THR A 48 22.87 41.21 -7.20
CA THR A 48 22.19 40.34 -6.22
C THR A 48 20.87 40.98 -5.78
N ARG A 49 19.75 40.27 -5.96
CA ARG A 49 18.46 40.67 -5.38
C ARG A 49 17.70 39.46 -4.82
N THR A 50 17.80 39.30 -3.51
CA THR A 50 17.11 38.24 -2.75
C THR A 50 15.62 38.58 -2.60
N THR A 51 14.77 37.99 -3.45
CA THR A 51 13.31 38.03 -3.27
C THR A 51 12.83 36.74 -2.59
N ARG A 52 12.67 36.77 -1.27
CA ARG A 52 11.95 35.72 -0.54
C ARG A 52 10.47 35.76 -0.96
N LEU A 53 9.94 34.66 -1.49
CA LEU A 53 8.50 34.43 -1.59
C LEU A 53 8.04 33.63 -0.36
N PRO A 54 7.00 34.07 0.38
CA PRO A 54 6.46 33.29 1.49
C PRO A 54 5.56 32.18 0.96
N TYR A 55 6.11 30.97 0.78
CA TYR A 55 5.30 29.78 0.54
C TYR A 55 4.57 29.38 1.81
N SER A 56 3.32 29.83 1.95
CA SER A 56 2.40 29.30 2.95
C SER A 56 1.96 27.90 2.51
N LEU A 57 2.43 26.87 3.22
CA LEU A 57 1.84 25.53 3.10
C LEU A 57 0.48 25.53 3.82
N THR A 58 -0.56 25.92 3.08
CA THR A 58 -1.93 25.63 3.49
C THR A 58 -2.17 24.14 3.29
N PHE A 59 -2.02 23.36 4.37
CA PHE A 59 -2.32 21.92 4.34
C PHE A 59 -3.78 21.72 3.93
N TYR A 60 -3.99 21.10 2.77
CA TYR A 60 -5.31 20.71 2.31
C TYR A 60 -5.75 19.47 3.09
N THR A 61 -6.36 19.68 4.25
CA THR A 61 -7.04 18.60 4.99
C THR A 61 -8.19 18.09 4.14
N ALA A 62 -7.98 16.95 3.49
CA ALA A 62 -9.00 16.24 2.73
C ALA A 62 -10.05 15.71 3.70
N ASN A 63 -11.03 16.54 4.03
CA ASN A 63 -12.05 16.28 5.03
C ASN A 63 -13.02 15.21 4.52
N MET A 64 -12.64 13.94 4.64
CA MET A 64 -13.42 12.80 4.18
C MET A 64 -14.74 12.77 4.94
N VAL A 65 -15.86 12.80 4.20
CA VAL A 65 -17.19 12.71 4.79
C VAL A 65 -17.46 11.26 5.18
N LEU A 66 -16.86 10.84 6.29
CA LEU A 66 -17.15 9.60 7.00
C LEU A 66 -18.67 9.51 7.20
N HIS A 67 -19.32 8.42 6.78
CA HIS A 67 -20.75 8.24 7.05
C HIS A 67 -20.96 7.35 8.27
N ASN A 68 -20.80 7.92 9.47
CA ASN A 68 -20.99 7.19 10.73
C ASN A 68 -22.02 7.87 11.65
N PRO A 69 -23.33 7.68 11.40
CA PRO A 69 -24.39 8.24 12.22
C PRO A 69 -24.22 7.89 13.71
N ASN A 70 -24.24 8.93 14.55
CA ASN A 70 -24.08 8.84 16.00
C ASN A 70 -22.78 8.13 16.47
N ASN A 71 -21.73 8.10 15.64
CA ASN A 71 -20.41 7.52 15.97
C ASN A 71 -20.48 6.06 16.49
N TRP A 72 -21.48 5.30 16.03
CA TRP A 72 -21.80 3.97 16.57
C TRP A 72 -21.09 2.83 15.82
N HIS A 73 -20.85 2.99 14.52
CA HIS A 73 -20.13 1.98 13.73
C HIS A 73 -18.64 2.00 14.07
N TRP A 74 -18.03 0.82 14.02
CA TRP A 74 -16.59 0.65 14.25
C TRP A 74 -15.82 1.25 13.07
N VAL A 75 -14.88 2.15 13.36
CA VAL A 75 -13.93 2.73 12.41
C VAL A 75 -12.54 2.53 12.99
N ASN A 76 -11.62 1.97 12.21
CA ASN A 76 -10.19 1.91 12.55
C ASN A 76 -9.41 2.74 11.55
N LYS A 77 -8.43 3.49 12.06
CA LYS A 77 -7.44 4.22 11.28
C LYS A 77 -6.06 3.72 11.69
N ASP A 78 -5.34 3.09 10.75
CA ASP A 78 -3.90 2.84 10.91
C ASP A 78 -3.17 4.18 11.00
N VAL A 79 -2.28 4.28 11.98
CA VAL A 79 -1.44 5.46 12.24
C VAL A 79 0.02 5.07 12.49
N SER A 80 0.40 3.83 12.17
CA SER A 80 1.77 3.29 12.30
C SER A 80 2.84 4.21 11.69
N GLY A 81 2.58 4.75 10.50
CA GLY A 81 3.46 5.70 9.80
C GLY A 81 3.62 7.05 10.52
N TRP A 82 2.52 7.65 10.98
CA TRP A 82 2.57 8.88 11.78
C TRP A 82 3.29 8.65 13.12
N THR A 83 3.06 7.50 13.73
CA THR A 83 3.68 7.09 14.99
C THR A 83 5.19 6.96 14.85
N LYS A 84 5.66 6.46 13.71
CA LYS A 84 7.10 6.40 13.42
C LYS A 84 7.74 7.78 13.32
N GLU A 85 7.10 8.71 12.59
CA GLU A 85 7.55 10.11 12.52
C GLU A 85 7.51 10.81 13.88
N TYR A 86 6.50 10.51 14.71
CA TYR A 86 6.38 11.03 16.08
C TYR A 86 7.50 10.50 16.97
N LEU A 87 7.72 9.18 17.01
CA LEU A 87 8.75 8.56 17.85
C LEU A 87 10.18 8.92 17.39
N GLU A 88 10.44 8.96 16.08
CA GLU A 88 11.74 9.42 15.57
C GLU A 88 12.02 10.87 15.99
N LYS A 89 11.00 11.74 16.00
CA LYS A 89 11.12 13.14 16.42
C LYS A 89 11.21 13.34 17.95
N ASP A 90 10.54 12.51 18.74
CA ASP A 90 10.45 12.69 20.20
C ASP A 90 11.58 11.98 20.97
N LEU A 91 12.10 10.87 20.42
CA LEU A 91 13.11 10.04 21.07
C LEU A 91 14.55 10.36 20.64
N VAL A 92 14.79 10.75 19.38
CA VAL A 92 16.14 11.09 18.90
C VAL A 92 16.60 12.41 19.50
N GLY A 93 17.84 12.46 20.00
CA GLY A 93 18.37 13.59 20.76
C GLY A 93 17.97 13.63 22.24
N ILE A 94 17.22 12.63 22.74
CA ILE A 94 17.16 12.38 24.19
C ILE A 94 18.58 12.02 24.64
N LYS A 95 19.07 12.77 25.63
CA LYS A 95 20.43 12.66 26.14
C LYS A 95 20.49 12.61 27.65
N ALA A 96 21.59 12.07 28.15
CA ALA A 96 21.89 11.86 29.56
C ALA A 96 23.38 12.07 29.80
N GLU A 97 23.72 12.58 30.98
CA GLU A 97 25.10 12.70 31.44
C GLU A 97 25.16 12.36 32.93
N LYS A 98 26.14 11.53 33.30
CA LYS A 98 26.39 11.16 34.69
C LYS A 98 27.86 10.87 34.88
N ASP A 99 28.44 11.45 35.94
CA ASP A 99 29.83 11.19 36.35
C ASP A 99 30.86 11.38 35.21
N GLY A 100 30.63 12.28 34.25
CA GLY A 100 31.51 12.50 33.10
C GLY A 100 31.46 11.43 32.01
N ALA A 101 30.46 10.56 32.02
CA ALA A 101 30.06 9.74 30.88
C ALA A 101 28.72 10.26 30.33
N SER A 102 28.58 10.30 29.00
CA SER A 102 27.37 10.79 28.32
C SER A 102 26.81 9.79 27.32
N ALA A 103 25.51 9.86 27.10
CA ALA A 103 24.77 9.05 26.13
C ALA A 103 23.66 9.87 25.46
N GLU A 104 23.41 9.61 24.17
CA GLU A 104 22.38 10.25 23.35
C GLU A 104 21.76 9.21 22.40
N ILE A 105 20.43 9.19 22.29
CA ILE A 105 19.72 8.36 21.31
C ILE A 105 19.95 8.96 19.93
N SER A 106 20.69 8.25 19.08
CA SER A 106 21.10 8.72 17.76
C SER A 106 20.05 8.43 16.69
N LYS A 107 19.26 7.35 16.82
CA LYS A 107 18.35 6.90 15.77
C LYS A 107 17.27 5.92 16.26
N LEU A 108 16.09 5.96 15.65
CA LEU A 108 15.12 4.86 15.64
C LEU A 108 15.49 3.85 14.53
N LEU A 109 15.91 2.64 14.90
CA LEU A 109 16.33 1.59 13.95
C LEU A 109 15.11 0.85 13.38
N SER A 110 14.23 0.36 14.24
CA SER A 110 12.98 -0.29 13.84
C SER A 110 11.82 0.07 14.77
N GLN A 111 10.63 -0.01 14.17
CA GLN A 111 9.33 -0.05 14.83
C GLN A 111 8.60 -1.22 14.16
N GLU A 112 8.21 -2.21 14.94
CA GLU A 112 7.47 -3.41 14.54
C GLU A 112 6.20 -3.50 15.41
N GLY A 113 5.11 -4.04 14.87
CA GLY A 113 3.81 -4.10 15.56
C GLY A 113 2.79 -3.08 15.03
N ASP A 114 1.62 -3.06 15.67
CA ASP A 114 0.41 -2.39 15.18
C ASP A 114 0.12 -1.09 15.96
N VAL A 115 -0.38 -0.06 15.26
CA VAL A 115 -0.86 1.18 15.89
C VAL A 115 -2.13 1.66 15.19
N GLU A 116 -3.28 1.54 15.85
CA GLU A 116 -4.55 2.05 15.34
C GLU A 116 -5.26 2.99 16.33
N VAL A 117 -5.89 4.03 15.77
CA VAL A 117 -6.89 4.82 16.50
C VAL A 117 -8.26 4.36 16.04
N ALA A 118 -8.99 3.74 16.97
CA ALA A 118 -10.28 3.11 16.73
C ALA A 118 -11.41 3.91 17.38
N GLN A 119 -12.59 3.91 16.74
CA GLN A 119 -13.81 4.43 17.33
C GLN A 119 -14.80 3.29 17.61
N ARG A 120 -15.26 3.17 18.86
CA ARG A 120 -16.15 2.12 19.33
C ARG A 120 -17.19 2.69 20.29
N LYS A 121 -18.50 2.47 20.02
CA LYS A 121 -19.62 2.94 20.86
C LYS A 121 -19.56 4.45 21.19
N GLY A 122 -19.21 5.29 20.22
CA GLY A 122 -19.09 6.75 20.41
C GLY A 122 -17.82 7.24 21.13
N LYS A 123 -16.95 6.34 21.61
CA LYS A 123 -15.63 6.68 22.17
C LYS A 123 -14.53 6.45 21.15
N VAL A 124 -13.50 7.29 21.19
CA VAL A 124 -12.18 6.97 20.62
C VAL A 124 -11.39 6.16 21.63
N ILE A 125 -10.64 5.18 21.14
CA ILE A 125 -9.63 4.40 21.86
C ILE A 125 -8.39 4.30 20.98
N THR A 126 -7.21 4.30 21.59
CA THR A 126 -5.95 3.91 20.94
C THR A 126 -5.70 2.44 21.25
N ILE A 127 -5.38 1.64 20.23
CA ILE A 127 -4.89 0.27 20.40
C ILE A 127 -3.54 0.23 19.72
N PHE A 128 -2.50 -0.07 20.49
CA PHE A 128 -1.16 -0.20 19.97
C PHE A 128 -0.38 -1.25 20.77
N ASP A 129 0.51 -1.93 20.07
CA ASP A 129 1.49 -2.87 20.60
C ASP A 129 2.72 -2.74 19.70
N LEU A 130 3.80 -2.21 20.26
CA LEU A 130 5.00 -1.80 19.52
C LEU A 130 6.26 -2.39 20.12
N LYS A 131 7.00 -3.13 19.29
CA LYS A 131 8.40 -3.44 19.52
C LYS A 131 9.27 -2.36 18.88
N LEU A 132 10.15 -1.75 19.68
CA LEU A 132 11.03 -0.67 19.25
C LEU A 132 12.50 -1.07 19.38
N GLN A 133 13.32 -0.67 18.41
CA GLN A 133 14.76 -0.73 18.55
C GLN A 133 15.39 0.64 18.28
N LEU A 134 16.15 1.14 19.25
CA LEU A 134 16.84 2.42 19.22
C LEU A 134 18.36 2.18 19.12
N GLU A 135 19.06 3.04 18.40
CA GLU A 135 20.51 3.17 18.47
C GLU A 135 20.87 4.29 19.45
N TYR A 136 21.89 4.08 20.27
CA TYR A 136 22.50 5.13 21.09
C TYR A 136 23.98 5.26 20.78
N THR A 137 24.47 6.48 20.95
CA THR A 137 25.90 6.80 20.98
C THR A 137 26.24 7.44 22.32
N GLY A 138 27.52 7.46 22.69
CA GLY A 138 27.98 8.04 23.93
C GLY A 138 29.48 8.22 24.00
N LYS A 139 29.95 8.83 25.08
CA LYS A 139 31.36 9.10 25.35
C LYS A 139 31.72 8.70 26.78
N THR A 140 32.88 8.06 26.95
CA THR A 140 33.47 7.81 28.28
C THR A 140 34.19 9.07 28.80
N LYS A 141 34.64 9.03 30.06
CA LYS A 141 35.52 10.05 30.66
C LYS A 141 36.81 10.31 29.88
N GLU A 142 37.24 9.35 29.06
CA GLU A 142 38.48 9.37 28.28
C GLU A 142 38.23 9.77 26.81
N ASP A 143 37.02 10.28 26.53
CA ASP A 143 36.48 10.63 25.21
C ASP A 143 36.40 9.45 24.21
N GLU A 144 36.50 8.20 24.68
CA GLU A 144 36.20 7.02 23.86
C GLU A 144 34.74 7.07 23.39
N ALA A 145 34.53 6.97 22.07
CA ALA A 145 33.21 6.82 21.49
C ALA A 145 32.65 5.42 21.78
N VAL A 146 31.38 5.38 22.19
CA VAL A 146 30.62 4.16 22.50
C VAL A 146 29.34 4.16 21.68
N SER A 147 28.91 3.00 21.21
CA SER A 147 27.61 2.82 20.56
C SER A 147 27.01 1.45 20.84
N GLY A 148 25.68 1.37 20.73
CA GLY A 148 24.91 0.17 21.00
C GLY A 148 23.43 0.36 20.73
N THR A 149 22.64 -0.63 21.13
CA THR A 149 21.19 -0.68 20.93
C THR A 149 20.43 -0.70 22.25
N ILE A 150 19.22 -0.15 22.22
CA ILE A 150 18.18 -0.38 23.23
C ILE A 150 17.02 -1.05 22.49
N THR A 151 16.76 -2.31 22.79
CA THR A 151 15.53 -2.98 22.35
C THR A 151 14.49 -2.85 23.46
N ILE A 152 13.28 -2.42 23.09
CA ILE A 152 12.10 -2.42 23.96
C ILE A 152 11.16 -3.44 23.32
N PRO A 153 10.97 -4.62 23.93
CA PRO A 153 10.26 -5.73 23.28
C PRO A 153 8.77 -5.45 23.10
N GLU A 154 8.18 -4.64 23.98
CA GLU A 154 6.76 -4.35 24.06
C GLU A 154 6.55 -2.91 24.58
N VAL A 155 5.72 -2.15 23.89
CA VAL A 155 5.19 -0.83 24.27
C VAL A 155 3.72 -0.84 23.87
N ALA A 156 2.84 -1.28 24.77
CA ALA A 156 1.43 -1.46 24.51
C ALA A 156 0.56 -0.33 25.11
N HIS A 157 -0.71 -0.29 24.71
CA HIS A 157 -1.69 0.73 25.13
C HIS A 157 -2.07 0.69 26.62
N ASP A 158 -1.69 -0.37 27.32
CA ASP A 158 -2.03 -0.72 28.70
C ASP A 158 -0.80 -1.03 29.57
N THR A 159 0.42 -0.93 29.04
CA THR A 159 1.67 -1.06 29.82
C THR A 159 1.83 0.13 30.79
N GLU A 160 2.04 -0.14 32.09
CA GLU A 160 2.31 0.90 33.09
C GLU A 160 3.78 1.40 33.05
N GLU A 161 4.08 2.52 33.71
CA GLU A 161 5.38 3.22 33.53
C GLU A 161 6.59 2.39 33.98
N ASP A 162 6.46 1.61 35.05
CA ASP A 162 7.54 0.75 35.56
C ASP A 162 7.67 -0.59 34.82
N GLU A 163 6.59 -1.08 34.20
CA GLU A 163 6.54 -2.37 33.47
C GLU A 163 7.44 -2.42 32.22
N TYR A 164 7.74 -1.29 31.58
CA TYR A 164 8.57 -1.25 30.36
C TYR A 164 9.95 -1.92 30.55
N VAL A 165 10.20 -2.96 29.76
CA VAL A 165 11.48 -3.70 29.73
C VAL A 165 12.47 -3.04 28.76
N PHE A 166 13.75 -2.95 29.14
CA PHE A 166 14.80 -2.33 28.31
C PHE A 166 16.01 -3.26 28.20
N GLU A 167 16.19 -3.86 27.03
CA GLU A 167 17.36 -4.68 26.69
C GLU A 167 18.46 -3.79 26.11
N ILE A 168 19.53 -3.56 26.86
CA ILE A 168 20.62 -2.65 26.47
C ILE A 168 21.85 -3.46 26.07
N GLU A 169 22.18 -3.41 24.79
CA GLU A 169 23.40 -4.01 24.21
C GLU A 169 24.43 -2.93 23.86
N MET A 170 25.65 -3.36 23.53
CA MET A 170 26.77 -2.47 23.22
C MET A 170 27.68 -3.15 22.22
N TYR A 171 27.96 -2.50 21.08
CA TYR A 171 28.58 -3.18 19.92
C TYR A 171 30.04 -3.64 20.16
N SER A 172 30.69 -3.14 21.21
CA SER A 172 32.04 -3.55 21.62
C SER A 172 32.18 -3.43 23.14
N GLU A 173 32.08 -4.57 23.83
CA GLU A 173 32.09 -4.64 25.29
C GLU A 173 33.52 -4.49 25.87
N SER A 174 33.70 -3.48 26.72
CA SER A 174 34.93 -3.24 27.50
C SER A 174 34.59 -2.60 28.84
N SER A 175 35.44 -2.80 29.84
CA SER A 175 35.25 -2.28 31.20
C SER A 175 35.28 -0.75 31.29
N SER A 176 35.93 -0.06 30.33
CA SER A 176 35.92 1.41 30.23
C SER A 176 34.53 1.97 29.88
N ARG A 177 33.68 1.18 29.21
CA ARG A 177 32.42 1.63 28.60
C ARG A 177 31.18 1.30 29.41
N THR A 178 31.30 0.47 30.45
CA THR A 178 30.20 0.12 31.38
C THR A 178 29.53 1.37 31.96
N ALA A 179 30.29 2.43 32.24
CA ALA A 179 29.75 3.71 32.71
C ALA A 179 28.69 4.31 31.77
N VAL A 180 28.89 4.25 30.45
CA VAL A 180 27.90 4.72 29.45
C VAL A 180 26.65 3.84 29.49
N LYS A 181 26.81 2.51 29.57
CA LYS A 181 25.70 1.55 29.71
C LYS A 181 24.88 1.81 30.98
N ASP A 182 25.51 2.25 32.06
CA ASP A 182 24.85 2.62 33.32
C ASP A 182 24.15 3.99 33.24
N VAL A 183 24.70 4.97 32.49
CA VAL A 183 24.00 6.22 32.17
C VAL A 183 22.73 5.94 31.36
N VAL A 184 22.83 5.10 30.32
CA VAL A 184 21.67 4.66 29.53
C VAL A 184 20.64 3.97 30.42
N ARG A 185 21.04 2.96 31.21
CA ARG A 185 20.12 2.19 32.06
C ARG A 185 19.41 3.07 33.10
N SER A 186 20.11 4.05 33.69
CA SER A 186 19.55 4.84 34.80
C SER A 186 18.85 6.15 34.39
N GLN A 187 19.30 6.84 33.34
CA GLN A 187 18.72 8.13 32.93
C GLN A 187 17.97 8.06 31.59
N ILE A 188 18.46 7.33 30.58
CA ILE A 188 17.77 7.25 29.28
C ILE A 188 16.49 6.43 29.41
N THR A 189 16.52 5.26 30.08
CA THR A 189 15.28 4.46 30.24
C THR A 189 14.19 5.20 31.01
N SER A 190 14.55 5.99 32.04
CA SER A 190 13.60 6.82 32.79
C SER A 190 12.97 7.91 31.91
N GLN A 191 13.73 8.53 31.02
CA GLN A 191 13.18 9.47 30.04
C GLN A 191 12.28 8.77 29.01
N LEU A 192 12.68 7.58 28.52
CA LEU A 192 11.90 6.79 27.56
C LEU A 192 10.53 6.38 28.12
N ARG A 193 10.49 5.86 29.36
CA ARG A 193 9.24 5.54 30.09
C ARG A 193 8.24 6.70 30.06
N ALA A 194 8.69 7.88 30.47
CA ALA A 194 7.89 9.09 30.49
C ALA A 194 7.43 9.55 29.08
N ARG A 195 8.18 9.26 28.01
CA ARG A 195 7.74 9.54 26.62
C ARG A 195 6.70 8.54 26.13
N PHE A 196 6.89 7.24 26.39
CA PHE A 196 5.93 6.20 25.97
C PHE A 196 4.55 6.42 26.60
N GLN A 197 4.48 6.83 27.87
CA GLN A 197 3.23 7.22 28.54
C GLN A 197 2.53 8.43 27.89
N GLN A 198 3.21 9.26 27.09
CA GLN A 198 2.59 10.34 26.31
C GLN A 198 2.08 9.89 24.92
N LEU A 199 2.48 8.71 24.43
CA LEU A 199 2.13 8.24 23.08
C LEU A 199 0.62 8.11 22.89
N GLY A 200 -0.09 7.47 23.82
CA GLY A 200 -1.55 7.33 23.76
C GLY A 200 -2.27 8.70 23.70
N HIS A 201 -1.83 9.67 24.50
CA HIS A 201 -2.36 11.03 24.47
C HIS A 201 -2.09 11.74 23.14
N ALA A 202 -0.86 11.64 22.61
CA ALA A 202 -0.48 12.25 21.34
C ALA A 202 -1.27 11.67 20.15
N LEU A 203 -1.47 10.34 20.13
CA LEU A 203 -2.30 9.64 19.13
C LEU A 203 -3.77 10.10 19.18
N MET A 204 -4.34 10.26 20.38
CA MET A 204 -5.69 10.79 20.55
C MET A 204 -5.80 12.24 20.05
N ASP A 205 -4.90 13.14 20.46
CA ASP A 205 -4.99 14.56 20.10
C ASP A 205 -4.79 14.81 18.61
N ALA A 206 -3.93 14.02 17.96
CA ALA A 206 -3.66 14.06 16.53
C ALA A 206 -4.82 13.51 15.68
N HIS A 207 -5.48 12.42 16.10
CA HIS A 207 -6.33 11.63 15.19
C HIS A 207 -7.76 11.35 15.67
N ALA A 208 -8.13 11.63 16.93
CA ALA A 208 -9.53 11.48 17.38
C ALA A 208 -10.50 12.33 16.54
N LYS A 209 -10.04 13.49 16.06
CA LYS A 209 -10.83 14.42 15.23
C LYS A 209 -11.08 13.90 13.81
N ASP A 210 -10.23 13.00 13.30
CA ASP A 210 -10.35 12.43 11.95
C ASP A 210 -11.44 11.36 11.87
N ILE A 211 -11.80 10.75 13.01
CA ILE A 211 -12.69 9.57 13.09
C ILE A 211 -14.03 9.84 13.80
N GLN A 212 -14.22 11.03 14.39
CA GLN A 212 -15.46 11.42 15.08
C GLN A 212 -16.25 12.51 14.37
N HIS A 213 -17.57 12.34 14.29
CA HIS A 213 -18.47 13.47 14.03
C HIS A 213 -18.59 14.37 15.26
N ALA A 214 -18.56 15.68 15.05
CA ALA A 214 -18.93 16.65 16.07
C ALA A 214 -20.41 16.50 16.45
N ALA A 215 -20.69 16.39 17.76
CA ALA A 215 -22.04 16.22 18.28
C ALA A 215 -22.97 17.36 17.84
N GLY A 216 -24.13 17.01 17.28
CA GLY A 216 -25.16 17.95 16.82
C GLY A 216 -25.28 18.11 15.30
N HIS A 217 -24.29 17.69 14.51
CA HIS A 217 -24.40 17.71 13.04
C HIS A 217 -25.33 16.60 12.53
N LYS A 218 -26.61 16.94 12.36
CA LYS A 218 -27.50 16.18 11.48
C LYS A 218 -27.08 16.45 10.02
N PRO A 219 -26.71 15.44 9.21
CA PRO A 219 -26.49 15.66 7.79
C PRO A 219 -27.82 16.08 7.14
N ALA A 220 -27.90 17.33 6.68
CA ALA A 220 -29.08 17.83 6.00
C ALA A 220 -29.20 17.15 4.64
N PHE A 221 -30.18 16.26 4.48
CA PHE A 221 -30.44 15.57 3.22
C PHE A 221 -31.02 16.55 2.19
N THR A 222 -30.14 17.27 1.48
CA THR A 222 -30.50 17.98 0.26
C THR A 222 -30.55 16.97 -0.89
N PRO A 223 -31.73 16.67 -1.48
CA PRO A 223 -31.81 15.75 -2.61
C PRO A 223 -31.00 16.31 -3.78
N ALA A 224 -30.12 15.48 -4.36
CA ALA A 224 -29.17 15.92 -5.37
C ALA A 224 -29.89 16.49 -6.60
N LYS A 225 -29.62 17.76 -6.91
CA LYS A 225 -30.18 18.43 -8.09
C LYS A 225 -29.46 17.90 -9.33
N VAL A 226 -30.20 17.27 -10.24
CA VAL A 226 -29.65 16.68 -11.47
C VAL A 226 -29.09 17.78 -12.36
N TYR A 227 -27.77 17.76 -12.59
CA TYR A 227 -27.11 18.65 -13.54
C TYR A 227 -26.70 17.89 -14.80
N SER A 228 -27.14 18.38 -15.95
CA SER A 228 -26.75 17.86 -17.26
C SER A 228 -25.31 18.25 -17.59
N SER A 229 -24.52 17.30 -18.09
CA SER A 229 -23.10 17.50 -18.39
C SER A 229 -22.89 18.21 -19.73
N SER A 230 -22.64 19.52 -19.71
CA SER A 230 -22.09 20.28 -20.84
C SER A 230 -20.57 20.37 -20.76
N SER A 231 -19.86 20.03 -21.83
CA SER A 231 -18.41 19.92 -21.89
C SER A 231 -17.70 21.17 -22.44
N VAL A 232 -16.56 21.55 -21.83
CA VAL A 232 -15.35 22.05 -22.53
C VAL A 232 -14.11 22.06 -21.61
N ASN A 233 -12.93 22.01 -22.25
CA ASN A 233 -11.58 21.87 -21.68
C ASN A 233 -11.17 22.85 -20.56
N LYS A 234 -10.17 22.39 -19.77
CA LYS A 234 -9.00 23.20 -19.40
C LYS A 234 -7.71 22.39 -19.63
N SER A 235 -6.63 23.04 -20.03
CA SER A 235 -5.37 22.41 -20.49
C SER A 235 -4.17 22.73 -19.58
N SER A 236 -3.22 21.77 -19.51
CA SER A 236 -1.80 21.87 -19.09
C SER A 236 -1.46 22.44 -17.69
N GLU A 237 -0.34 22.09 -17.03
CA GLU A 237 0.84 21.30 -17.42
C GLU A 237 1.46 20.54 -16.21
N GLU A 238 2.27 19.50 -16.52
CA GLU A 238 3.25 18.68 -15.74
C GLU A 238 3.52 18.91 -14.21
N SER A 239 3.92 17.91 -13.39
CA SER A 239 4.89 16.83 -13.67
C SER A 239 4.75 15.53 -12.86
N LYS A 240 4.87 14.39 -13.56
CA LYS A 240 5.54 13.12 -13.19
C LYS A 240 5.27 12.46 -11.81
N SER A 241 4.28 11.58 -11.80
CA SER A 241 4.44 10.18 -11.32
C SER A 241 3.91 9.22 -12.39
N SER A 242 4.20 7.92 -12.34
CA SER A 242 3.99 6.98 -13.46
C SER A 242 2.55 6.48 -13.60
N THR A 243 1.62 7.36 -13.99
CA THR A 243 0.23 7.02 -14.31
C THR A 243 0.12 6.29 -15.67
N THR A 244 -0.59 5.16 -15.71
CA THR A 244 -0.99 4.49 -16.96
C THR A 244 -2.52 4.44 -17.04
N THR A 245 -3.12 4.98 -18.10
CA THR A 245 -4.59 4.99 -18.28
C THR A 245 -5.05 3.79 -19.10
N THR A 246 -5.73 2.83 -18.48
CA THR A 246 -6.18 1.60 -19.16
C THR A 246 -7.55 1.78 -19.81
N THR A 247 -7.61 2.24 -21.06
CA THR A 247 -8.89 2.39 -21.79
C THR A 247 -9.34 1.08 -22.44
N ASN A 248 -10.24 0.33 -21.78
CA ASN A 248 -10.90 -0.85 -22.37
C ASN A 248 -12.41 -0.88 -22.08
N GLY A 249 -13.21 -0.35 -23.03
CA GLY A 249 -14.64 -0.70 -23.19
C GLY A 249 -15.65 -0.13 -22.18
N LYS A 250 -16.41 0.90 -22.60
CA LYS A 250 -17.70 1.34 -21.99
C LYS A 250 -17.71 1.52 -20.45
N GLY A 251 -16.73 2.24 -19.91
CA GLY A 251 -16.76 2.81 -18.57
C GLY A 251 -16.27 4.27 -18.57
N PRO A 252 -16.53 5.06 -17.51
CA PRO A 252 -15.78 6.30 -17.28
C PRO A 252 -14.29 5.98 -17.09
N ALA A 253 -13.40 6.93 -17.43
CA ALA A 253 -11.97 6.72 -17.24
C ALA A 253 -11.63 6.63 -15.74
N VAL A 254 -11.15 5.48 -15.30
CA VAL A 254 -10.75 5.20 -13.92
C VAL A 254 -9.25 5.42 -13.78
N ASN A 255 -8.83 6.27 -12.83
CA ASN A 255 -7.44 6.35 -12.42
C ASN A 255 -7.07 5.08 -11.66
N VAL A 256 -5.97 4.43 -12.05
CA VAL A 256 -5.55 3.15 -11.50
C VAL A 256 -4.14 3.17 -10.92
N THR A 257 -3.93 2.23 -10.01
CA THR A 257 -2.70 1.99 -9.25
C THR A 257 -2.27 0.52 -9.37
N SER A 258 -1.21 0.15 -8.65
CA SER A 258 -0.73 -1.22 -8.51
C SER A 258 -0.41 -1.54 -7.05
N LEU A 259 -0.64 -2.79 -6.64
CA LEU A 259 -0.35 -3.30 -5.30
C LEU A 259 0.56 -4.53 -5.40
N SER A 260 1.31 -4.82 -4.35
CA SER A 260 1.97 -6.12 -4.17
C SER A 260 1.85 -6.61 -2.73
N ASP A 261 1.77 -7.92 -2.57
CA ASP A 261 1.73 -8.60 -1.27
C ASP A 261 2.49 -9.94 -1.35
N GLN A 262 3.00 -10.42 -0.23
CA GLN A 262 3.78 -11.68 -0.17
C GLN A 262 3.47 -12.42 1.13
N GLN A 263 3.08 -13.69 1.01
CA GLN A 263 2.49 -14.45 2.12
C GLN A 263 3.03 -15.88 2.19
N GLU A 264 3.51 -16.28 3.36
CA GLU A 264 3.97 -17.65 3.63
C GLU A 264 2.80 -18.61 3.91
N PHE A 265 2.84 -19.81 3.32
CA PHE A 265 1.93 -20.92 3.63
C PHE A 265 2.72 -22.22 3.87
N ARG A 266 2.29 -22.99 4.87
CA ARG A 266 2.86 -24.31 5.23
C ARG A 266 2.14 -25.43 4.48
N CYS A 267 2.30 -25.43 3.15
CA CYS A 267 1.78 -26.44 2.24
C CYS A 267 2.52 -26.39 0.91
N ASP A 268 2.30 -27.43 0.08
CA ASP A 268 2.87 -27.50 -1.26
C ASP A 268 2.12 -26.57 -2.25
N ALA A 269 2.85 -26.02 -3.23
CA ALA A 269 2.29 -25.14 -4.25
C ALA A 269 1.10 -25.74 -5.03
N PRO A 270 1.07 -27.06 -5.39
CA PRO A 270 -0.12 -27.67 -5.99
C PRO A 270 -1.37 -27.60 -5.11
N MET A 271 -1.22 -27.70 -3.78
CA MET A 271 -2.35 -27.58 -2.86
C MET A 271 -2.88 -26.15 -2.84
N LEU A 272 -2.00 -25.14 -2.79
CA LEU A 272 -2.40 -23.74 -2.79
C LEU A 272 -2.99 -23.28 -4.13
N PHE A 273 -2.45 -23.78 -5.25
CA PHE A 273 -3.01 -23.63 -6.58
C PHE A 273 -4.43 -24.22 -6.65
N GLN A 274 -4.63 -25.44 -6.14
CA GLN A 274 -5.95 -26.07 -6.08
C GLN A 274 -6.93 -25.30 -5.18
N ILE A 275 -6.49 -24.71 -4.07
CA ILE A 275 -7.37 -23.93 -3.19
C ILE A 275 -8.01 -22.73 -3.93
N LEU A 276 -7.31 -22.16 -4.92
CA LEU A 276 -7.77 -21.02 -5.72
C LEU A 276 -8.40 -21.41 -7.08
N THR A 277 -8.48 -22.70 -7.40
CA THR A 277 -8.99 -23.22 -8.69
C THR A 277 -10.03 -24.34 -8.60
N ASP A 278 -10.13 -25.06 -7.48
CA ASP A 278 -11.18 -26.06 -7.25
C ASP A 278 -12.42 -25.42 -6.57
N PRO A 279 -13.65 -25.61 -7.09
CA PRO A 279 -14.84 -24.96 -6.56
C PRO A 279 -15.24 -25.43 -5.15
N GLN A 280 -14.86 -26.64 -4.71
CA GLN A 280 -15.15 -27.12 -3.35
C GLN A 280 -14.18 -26.48 -2.35
N ARG A 281 -12.88 -26.38 -2.69
CA ARG A 281 -11.88 -25.68 -1.87
C ARG A 281 -12.15 -24.18 -1.79
N ILE A 282 -12.54 -23.56 -2.91
CA ILE A 282 -13.00 -22.16 -2.93
C ILE A 282 -14.21 -21.99 -2.01
N ALA A 283 -15.21 -22.89 -2.07
CA ALA A 283 -16.38 -22.83 -1.20
C ALA A 283 -16.01 -22.95 0.30
N ALA A 284 -14.98 -23.73 0.64
CA ALA A 284 -14.55 -23.95 2.01
C ALA A 284 -13.92 -22.69 2.65
N PHE A 285 -13.05 -21.94 1.95
CA PHE A 285 -12.46 -20.72 2.53
C PHE A 285 -13.37 -19.50 2.39
N THR A 286 -14.14 -19.39 1.30
CA THR A 286 -15.11 -18.29 1.10
C THR A 286 -16.43 -18.48 1.87
N ARG A 287 -16.61 -19.64 2.52
CA ARG A 287 -17.77 -20.06 3.33
C ARG A 287 -19.11 -20.15 2.59
N ALA A 288 -19.10 -20.07 1.26
CA ALA A 288 -20.26 -20.25 0.39
C ALA A 288 -19.80 -20.76 -0.99
N PRO A 289 -20.59 -21.60 -1.68
CA PRO A 289 -20.24 -22.01 -3.04
C PRO A 289 -20.15 -20.79 -3.98
N PRO A 290 -19.27 -20.82 -5.00
CA PRO A 290 -19.27 -19.81 -6.05
C PRO A 290 -20.66 -19.65 -6.68
N LYS A 291 -21.13 -18.40 -6.77
CA LYS A 291 -22.42 -18.03 -7.41
C LYS A 291 -22.39 -18.27 -8.91
N THR A 292 -21.21 -18.10 -9.50
CA THR A 292 -20.87 -18.48 -10.88
C THR A 292 -19.49 -19.13 -10.84
N PHE A 293 -19.30 -20.23 -11.55
CA PHE A 293 -17.99 -20.84 -11.77
C PHE A 293 -18.02 -21.63 -13.08
N GLU A 294 -17.42 -21.07 -14.14
CA GLU A 294 -17.39 -21.72 -15.45
C GLU A 294 -16.30 -22.81 -15.55
N GLY A 295 -15.36 -22.87 -14.60
CA GLY A 295 -14.21 -23.78 -14.54
C GLY A 295 -12.87 -23.05 -14.57
N ALA A 296 -11.86 -23.59 -13.88
CA ALA A 296 -10.49 -23.08 -13.90
C ALA A 296 -9.79 -23.39 -15.25
N ARG A 297 -10.07 -22.55 -16.24
CA ARG A 297 -9.42 -22.51 -17.56
C ARG A 297 -9.36 -21.06 -18.05
N PRO A 298 -8.42 -20.68 -18.94
CA PRO A 298 -8.44 -19.37 -19.59
C PRO A 298 -9.81 -19.02 -20.19
N GLY A 299 -10.28 -17.79 -19.93
CA GLY A 299 -11.60 -17.28 -20.27
C GLY A 299 -12.75 -17.73 -19.35
N GLY A 300 -12.50 -18.61 -18.38
CA GLY A 300 -13.51 -19.09 -17.42
C GLY A 300 -13.81 -18.06 -16.33
N LYS A 301 -15.08 -17.68 -16.19
CA LYS A 301 -15.55 -16.69 -15.20
C LYS A 301 -15.87 -17.30 -13.84
N PHE A 302 -15.76 -16.48 -12.80
CA PHE A 302 -16.18 -16.80 -11.44
C PHE A 302 -16.87 -15.61 -10.74
N GLU A 303 -17.75 -15.92 -9.79
CA GLU A 303 -18.33 -15.01 -8.82
C GLU A 303 -18.31 -15.66 -7.44
N ILE A 304 -17.68 -15.01 -6.46
CA ILE A 304 -17.47 -15.54 -5.10
C ILE A 304 -17.84 -14.49 -4.05
N PHE A 305 -17.90 -14.90 -2.77
CA PHE A 305 -18.47 -14.08 -1.68
C PHE A 305 -19.87 -13.53 -2.03
N GLY A 306 -20.79 -14.42 -2.45
CA GLY A 306 -22.14 -14.06 -2.89
C GLY A 306 -22.21 -13.26 -4.21
N GLY A 307 -21.08 -13.08 -4.92
CA GLY A 307 -20.95 -12.19 -6.07
C GLY A 307 -20.45 -10.79 -5.73
N ASN A 308 -20.01 -10.54 -4.49
CA ASN A 308 -19.29 -9.31 -4.15
C ASN A 308 -17.91 -9.24 -4.84
N VAL A 309 -17.33 -10.38 -5.18
CA VAL A 309 -16.14 -10.49 -6.05
C VAL A 309 -16.54 -11.20 -7.34
N SER A 310 -16.10 -10.67 -8.48
CA SER A 310 -16.23 -11.33 -9.78
C SER A 310 -14.93 -11.23 -10.59
N GLY A 311 -14.73 -12.20 -11.48
CA GLY A 311 -13.48 -12.32 -12.23
C GLY A 311 -13.51 -13.33 -13.37
N GLU A 312 -12.37 -13.48 -14.02
CA GLU A 312 -12.15 -14.31 -15.19
C GLU A 312 -10.68 -14.78 -15.21
N TYR A 313 -10.44 -16.09 -15.26
CA TYR A 313 -9.08 -16.61 -15.37
C TYR A 313 -8.49 -16.23 -16.75
N VAL A 314 -7.32 -15.62 -16.77
CA VAL A 314 -6.62 -15.16 -17.98
C VAL A 314 -5.54 -16.16 -18.38
N GLU A 315 -4.75 -16.63 -17.40
CA GLU A 315 -3.65 -17.55 -17.58
C GLU A 315 -3.59 -18.49 -16.37
N LEU A 316 -3.34 -19.78 -16.61
CA LEU A 316 -3.18 -20.79 -15.57
C LEU A 316 -2.00 -21.68 -15.95
N SER A 317 -0.97 -21.69 -15.10
CA SER A 317 0.16 -22.61 -15.18
C SER A 317 0.23 -23.38 -13.87
N GLU A 318 -0.34 -24.59 -13.84
CA GLU A 318 -0.29 -25.46 -12.66
C GLU A 318 1.13 -26.02 -12.47
N PRO A 319 1.70 -26.02 -11.24
CA PRO A 319 1.19 -25.49 -9.98
C PRO A 319 1.70 -24.08 -9.62
N THR A 320 2.35 -23.36 -10.54
CA THR A 320 3.22 -22.22 -10.23
C THR A 320 2.59 -20.83 -10.36
N LYS A 321 1.54 -20.64 -11.17
CA LYS A 321 1.02 -19.30 -11.49
C LYS A 321 -0.46 -19.25 -11.90
N ILE A 322 -1.18 -18.27 -11.35
CA ILE A 322 -2.57 -17.93 -11.71
C ILE A 322 -2.62 -16.43 -12.07
N VAL A 323 -3.10 -16.10 -13.28
CA VAL A 323 -3.45 -14.72 -13.66
C VAL A 323 -4.96 -14.64 -13.88
N GLN A 324 -5.62 -13.68 -13.25
CA GLN A 324 -7.06 -13.49 -13.36
C GLN A 324 -7.44 -12.01 -13.39
N LYS A 325 -8.50 -11.69 -14.12
CA LYS A 325 -9.25 -10.44 -13.91
C LYS A 325 -9.98 -10.55 -12.58
N TRP A 326 -10.02 -9.46 -11.82
CA TRP A 326 -10.70 -9.38 -10.53
C TRP A 326 -11.39 -8.02 -10.37
N ARG A 327 -12.50 -7.98 -9.65
CA ARG A 327 -13.14 -6.73 -9.20
C ARG A 327 -14.03 -6.95 -7.98
N LEU A 328 -14.25 -5.88 -7.21
CA LEU A 328 -15.39 -5.79 -6.30
C LEU A 328 -16.67 -5.42 -7.06
N ALA A 329 -17.83 -5.74 -6.49
CA ALA A 329 -19.12 -5.29 -6.98
C ALA A 329 -19.23 -3.74 -6.95
N GLN A 330 -18.67 -3.09 -5.93
CA GLN A 330 -18.70 -1.63 -5.73
C GLN A 330 -17.89 -0.81 -6.75
N TRP A 331 -16.95 -1.42 -7.47
CA TRP A 331 -16.09 -0.73 -8.44
C TRP A 331 -16.88 -0.22 -9.66
N PRO A 332 -16.35 0.78 -10.41
CA PRO A 332 -16.98 1.27 -11.64
C PRO A 332 -17.36 0.14 -12.61
N GLN A 333 -18.53 0.24 -13.25
CA GLN A 333 -19.03 -0.82 -14.13
C GLN A 333 -18.07 -1.08 -15.30
N GLY A 334 -17.80 -2.35 -15.60
CA GLY A 334 -16.84 -2.76 -16.63
C GLY A 334 -15.37 -2.69 -16.21
N HIS A 335 -15.04 -2.04 -15.10
CA HIS A 335 -13.67 -1.99 -14.59
C HIS A 335 -13.24 -3.32 -13.97
N TYR A 336 -12.04 -3.79 -14.32
CA TYR A 336 -11.38 -4.96 -13.74
C TYR A 336 -9.90 -4.65 -13.54
N SER A 337 -9.33 -5.15 -12.46
CA SER A 337 -7.89 -5.20 -12.23
C SER A 337 -7.33 -6.56 -12.68
N THR A 338 -6.03 -6.64 -12.96
CA THR A 338 -5.32 -7.87 -13.28
C THR A 338 -4.52 -8.31 -12.06
N LEU A 339 -4.90 -9.45 -11.51
CA LEU A 339 -4.33 -10.09 -10.33
C LEU A 339 -3.44 -11.26 -10.78
N ASN A 340 -2.12 -11.12 -10.58
CA ASN A 340 -1.12 -12.17 -10.83
C ASN A 340 -0.71 -12.79 -9.49
N ILE A 341 -0.81 -14.11 -9.39
CA ILE A 341 -0.46 -14.89 -8.20
C ILE A 341 0.60 -15.90 -8.63
N ALA A 342 1.75 -15.87 -7.98
CA ALA A 342 2.87 -16.79 -8.20
C ALA A 342 3.16 -17.59 -6.93
N PHE A 343 3.50 -18.87 -7.10
CA PHE A 343 3.79 -19.81 -6.02
C PHE A 343 5.25 -20.26 -6.09
N GLU A 344 6.05 -19.78 -5.14
CA GLU A 344 7.47 -20.10 -5.00
C GLU A 344 7.61 -21.18 -3.91
N GLN A 345 7.79 -22.43 -4.33
CA GLN A 345 7.99 -23.57 -3.42
C GLN A 345 9.42 -23.57 -2.86
N ASN A 346 9.54 -23.44 -1.54
CA ASN A 346 10.73 -23.88 -0.81
C ASN A 346 10.58 -25.38 -0.49
N ASN A 347 11.49 -26.20 -1.05
CA ASN A 347 11.52 -27.65 -0.86
C ASN A 347 12.28 -28.11 0.40
N VAL A 348 12.97 -27.20 1.10
CA VAL A 348 13.74 -27.52 2.31
C VAL A 348 12.83 -27.50 3.54
N ASP A 349 11.99 -26.47 3.63
CA ASP A 349 11.15 -26.20 4.81
C ASP A 349 9.67 -26.59 4.63
N SER A 350 9.31 -27.21 3.49
CA SER A 350 7.93 -27.52 3.08
C SER A 350 6.98 -26.32 3.12
N VAL A 351 7.48 -25.18 2.65
CA VAL A 351 6.80 -23.87 2.66
C VAL A 351 6.63 -23.37 1.23
N THR A 352 5.45 -22.82 0.92
CA THR A 352 5.19 -22.07 -0.31
C THR A 352 5.06 -20.59 0.01
N ILE A 353 5.83 -19.75 -0.68
CA ILE A 353 5.64 -18.31 -0.70
C ILE A 353 4.65 -17.99 -1.82
N MET A 354 3.52 -17.38 -1.48
CA MET A 354 2.58 -16.81 -2.44
C MET A 354 2.93 -15.33 -2.66
N ARG A 355 3.49 -15.00 -3.82
CA ARG A 355 3.64 -13.62 -4.29
C ARG A 355 2.38 -13.20 -5.04
N VAL A 356 1.90 -12.01 -4.75
CA VAL A 356 0.72 -11.41 -5.38
C VAL A 356 1.12 -10.05 -5.94
N ASP A 357 1.07 -9.90 -7.26
CA ASP A 357 1.30 -8.64 -7.94
C ASP A 357 0.01 -8.21 -8.65
N TRP A 358 -0.48 -7.01 -8.34
CA TRP A 358 -1.81 -6.55 -8.73
C TRP A 358 -1.72 -5.24 -9.48
N THR A 359 -2.32 -5.15 -10.67
CA THR A 359 -2.34 -3.93 -11.50
C THR A 359 -3.77 -3.53 -11.86
N GLY A 360 -4.04 -2.24 -12.01
CA GLY A 360 -5.36 -1.77 -12.45
C GLY A 360 -6.40 -1.63 -11.33
N VAL A 361 -5.99 -1.65 -10.06
CA VAL A 361 -6.89 -1.36 -8.91
C VAL A 361 -7.28 0.13 -8.96
N PRO A 362 -8.55 0.53 -8.73
CA PRO A 362 -8.93 1.94 -8.69
C PRO A 362 -8.21 2.71 -7.57
N VAL A 363 -7.83 3.96 -7.84
CA VAL A 363 -7.28 4.85 -6.81
C VAL A 363 -8.37 5.21 -5.79
N GLY A 364 -8.04 5.07 -4.51
CA GLY A 364 -8.94 5.16 -3.35
C GLY A 364 -9.45 3.80 -2.84
N GLU A 365 -9.19 2.70 -3.55
CA GLU A 365 -9.62 1.35 -3.16
C GLU A 365 -8.44 0.46 -2.72
N GLU A 366 -7.20 0.96 -2.71
CA GLU A 366 -5.96 0.23 -2.44
C GLU A 366 -5.98 -0.54 -1.10
N GLU A 367 -6.10 0.18 0.01
CA GLU A 367 -6.06 -0.35 1.36
C GLU A 367 -7.23 -1.29 1.63
N ALA A 368 -8.42 -0.92 1.15
CA ALA A 368 -9.62 -1.76 1.24
C ALA A 368 -9.42 -3.08 0.50
N THR A 369 -8.82 -3.04 -0.69
CA THR A 369 -8.53 -4.21 -1.52
C THR A 369 -7.48 -5.11 -0.85
N LYS A 370 -6.37 -4.54 -0.35
CA LYS A 370 -5.33 -5.32 0.35
C LYS A 370 -5.86 -5.95 1.64
N ARG A 371 -6.53 -5.17 2.51
CA ARG A 371 -7.11 -5.67 3.78
C ARG A 371 -8.17 -6.75 3.56
N ASN A 372 -8.97 -6.62 2.49
CA ASN A 372 -9.96 -7.65 2.11
C ASN A 372 -9.28 -8.91 1.56
N TRP A 373 -8.21 -8.78 0.76
CA TRP A 373 -7.40 -9.91 0.30
C TRP A 373 -6.82 -10.69 1.48
N GLU A 374 -6.18 -9.99 2.41
CA GLU A 374 -5.58 -10.59 3.58
C GLU A 374 -6.60 -11.33 4.47
N ASN A 375 -7.72 -10.70 4.82
CA ASN A 375 -8.68 -11.29 5.74
C ASN A 375 -9.54 -12.39 5.10
N TYR A 376 -10.05 -12.17 3.88
CA TYR A 376 -11.00 -13.08 3.23
C TYR A 376 -10.34 -14.14 2.34
N TYR A 377 -9.09 -13.96 1.91
CA TYR A 377 -8.29 -15.02 1.27
C TYR A 377 -7.24 -15.54 2.23
N VAL A 378 -6.19 -14.77 2.55
CA VAL A 378 -4.98 -15.28 3.22
C VAL A 378 -5.28 -15.92 4.58
N ARG A 379 -5.84 -15.15 5.53
CA ARG A 379 -6.22 -15.62 6.87
C ARG A 379 -7.27 -16.74 6.80
N SER A 380 -8.23 -16.64 5.88
CA SER A 380 -9.29 -17.64 5.72
C SER A 380 -8.77 -18.97 5.14
N MET A 381 -7.83 -18.95 4.18
CA MET A 381 -7.16 -20.16 3.67
C MET A 381 -6.26 -20.79 4.74
N LYS A 382 -5.47 -19.98 5.47
CA LYS A 382 -4.64 -20.45 6.59
C LYS A 382 -5.47 -21.17 7.66
N GLN A 383 -6.61 -20.59 8.05
CA GLN A 383 -7.52 -21.18 9.03
C GLN A 383 -8.28 -22.41 8.50
N THR A 384 -8.90 -22.34 7.33
CA THR A 384 -9.75 -23.44 6.79
C THR A 384 -8.95 -24.71 6.48
N PHE A 385 -7.70 -24.59 6.03
CA PHE A 385 -6.88 -25.74 5.63
C PHE A 385 -5.73 -26.07 6.60
N GLY A 386 -5.51 -25.27 7.65
CA GLY A 386 -4.42 -25.48 8.62
C GLY A 386 -3.01 -25.13 8.08
N ILE A 387 -2.94 -24.41 6.96
CA ILE A 387 -1.72 -24.18 6.16
C ILE A 387 -0.97 -22.88 6.51
N GLY A 388 -1.03 -22.45 7.77
CA GLY A 388 -0.34 -21.24 8.21
C GLY A 388 0.12 -21.32 9.66
N SER A 389 1.15 -20.52 9.99
CA SER A 389 1.42 -20.12 11.36
C SER A 389 0.18 -19.39 11.90
N ILE A 390 -0.45 -19.98 12.91
CA ILE A 390 -1.38 -19.30 13.80
C ILE A 390 -0.54 -18.86 15.00
N LEU A 391 -0.17 -17.59 14.99
CA LEU A 391 0.25 -16.82 16.15
C LEU A 391 -0.90 -15.85 16.45
#